data_AF-A0A0F9ISL4-F1
#
_entry.id   AF-A0A0F9ISL4-F1
#
_cell.length_a   1.000
_cell.length_b   1.000
_cell.length_c   1.000
_cell.angle_alpha   90.00
_cell.angle_beta   90.00
_cell.angle_gamma   90.00
#
_symmetry.space_group_name_H-M   'P 1'
#
loop_
_entity.id
_entity.type
_entity.pdbx_description
1 polymer ?
#
loop_
_entity_poly.entity_id
_entity_poly.type
_entity_poly.pdbx_seq_one_letter_code
_entity_poly.pdbx_strand_id
1 'polypeptide(L)'
;MYLIDGDNGISLLESTFKELKNVQDGILTGFFSAINKTIDVIQNAMSKGKRINEMNRVLESEEATIIIHYHYLSRILFCSIADADDDVEKIKAVIYKIANRFWKKHESDLKIFRITTEKSRFQTLTADIENLTIGGRIAEVFPKLLIIKNVLEKVLTMGMITEFDFKVALFCNGENSPLKISRILNKSRYEIQDILKKLEQLDIIKI
;
A
#
# COMPACT_ATOMS: atom_id res chain seq x y z
N MET A 1 6.54 1.09 -7.74
CA MET A 1 5.24 1.15 -8.46
C MET A 1 5.46 0.74 -9.91
N TYR A 2 4.54 -0.05 -10.44
CA TYR A 2 4.54 -0.56 -11.82
C TYR A 2 3.20 -0.24 -12.48
N LEU A 3 3.23 0.29 -13.70
CA LEU A 3 2.04 0.44 -14.54
C LEU A 3 2.13 -0.59 -15.67
N ILE A 4 1.12 -1.43 -15.79
CA ILE A 4 1.13 -2.56 -16.73
C ILE A 4 -0.13 -2.51 -17.57
N ASP A 5 0.00 -2.67 -18.88
CA ASP A 5 -1.15 -2.73 -19.78
C ASP A 5 -1.89 -4.05 -19.56
N GLY A 6 -3.17 -3.98 -19.23
CA GLY A 6 -4.00 -5.16 -18.99
C GLY A 6 -4.30 -5.96 -20.26
N ASP A 7 -4.07 -5.36 -21.44
CA ASP A 7 -4.34 -6.01 -22.73
C ASP A 7 -3.21 -6.94 -23.16
N ASN A 8 -1.97 -6.49 -23.07
CA ASN A 8 -0.80 -7.24 -23.55
C ASN A 8 0.23 -7.57 -22.46
N GLY A 9 0.03 -7.12 -21.21
CA GLY A 9 0.94 -7.37 -20.08
C GLY A 9 2.25 -6.59 -20.15
N ILE A 10 2.41 -5.66 -21.08
CA ILE A 10 3.64 -4.87 -21.23
C ILE A 10 3.67 -3.77 -20.17
N SER A 11 4.80 -3.63 -19.48
CA SER A 11 5.07 -2.54 -18.54
C SER A 11 5.18 -1.19 -19.26
N LEU A 12 4.41 -0.18 -18.82
CA LEU A 12 4.47 1.20 -19.31
C LEU A 12 5.48 2.04 -18.53
N LEU A 13 5.52 1.85 -17.21
CA LEU A 13 6.30 2.66 -16.29
C LEU A 13 6.68 1.83 -15.07
N GLU A 14 7.94 1.99 -14.65
CA GLU A 14 8.48 1.39 -13.44
C GLU A 14 9.19 2.49 -12.66
N SER A 15 8.86 2.64 -11.39
CA SER A 15 9.46 3.67 -10.55
C SER A 15 9.54 3.24 -9.10
N THR A 16 10.70 3.50 -8.50
CA THR A 16 10.99 3.22 -7.10
C THR A 16 11.22 4.55 -6.40
N PHE A 17 10.40 4.85 -5.40
CA PHE A 17 10.41 6.16 -4.71
C PHE A 17 11.05 6.08 -3.32
N LYS A 18 11.18 4.86 -2.79
CA LYS A 18 11.89 4.54 -1.56
C LYS A 18 12.65 3.24 -1.82
N GLU A 19 13.90 3.17 -1.40
CA GLU A 19 14.63 1.91 -1.42
C GLU A 19 13.89 0.91 -0.54
N LEU A 20 13.36 -0.13 -1.16
CA LEU A 20 12.86 -1.27 -0.44
C LEU A 20 14.09 -2.01 0.12
N LYS A 21 14.35 -1.85 1.41
CA LYS A 21 15.46 -2.55 2.08
C LYS A 21 15.20 -4.05 1.99
N ASN A 22 16.09 -4.77 1.31
CA ASN A 22 16.03 -6.22 1.11
C ASN A 22 14.69 -6.69 0.53
N VAL A 23 14.37 -6.29 -0.71
CA VAL A 23 13.32 -7.02 -1.46
C VAL A 23 13.81 -8.45 -1.65
N GLN A 24 13.28 -9.37 -0.86
CA GLN A 24 13.57 -10.78 -1.05
C GLN A 24 12.99 -11.23 -2.39
N ASP A 25 13.71 -12.08 -3.13
CA ASP A 25 13.26 -12.64 -4.42
C ASP A 25 11.85 -13.24 -4.33
N GLY A 26 11.45 -13.74 -3.16
CA GLY A 26 10.12 -14.23 -2.86
C GLY A 26 9.02 -13.16 -2.98
N ILE A 27 9.26 -11.92 -2.54
CA ILE A 27 8.30 -10.81 -2.65
C ILE A 27 8.07 -10.45 -4.12
N LEU A 28 9.14 -10.32 -4.91
CA LEU A 28 9.01 -10.03 -6.35
C LEU A 28 8.32 -11.15 -7.11
N THR A 29 8.65 -12.41 -6.78
CA THR A 29 7.99 -13.57 -7.37
C THR A 29 6.50 -13.57 -7.05
N GLY A 30 6.12 -13.31 -5.79
CA GLY A 30 4.73 -13.15 -5.37
C GLY A 30 4.03 -11.99 -6.08
N PHE A 31 4.72 -10.87 -6.24
CA PHE A 31 4.24 -9.67 -6.91
C PHE A 31 3.91 -9.93 -8.39
N PHE A 32 4.85 -10.47 -9.17
CA PHE A 32 4.62 -10.74 -10.58
C PHE A 32 3.62 -11.89 -10.79
N SER A 33 3.60 -12.89 -9.90
CA SER A 33 2.57 -13.94 -9.90
C SER A 33 1.16 -13.34 -9.70
N ALA A 34 1.03 -12.36 -8.81
CA ALA A 34 -0.23 -11.67 -8.56
C ALA A 34 -0.69 -10.83 -9.75
N ILE A 35 0.24 -10.12 -10.40
CA ILE A 35 -0.02 -9.37 -11.63
C ILE A 35 -0.52 -10.32 -12.72
N ASN A 36 0.20 -11.40 -13.01
CA ASN A 36 -0.15 -12.35 -14.06
C ASN A 36 -1.53 -12.96 -13.83
N LYS A 37 -1.80 -13.43 -12.61
CA LYS A 37 -3.14 -13.94 -12.25
C LYS A 37 -4.25 -12.90 -12.44
N THR A 38 -3.96 -11.63 -12.21
CA THR A 38 -4.94 -10.56 -12.37
C THR A 38 -5.19 -10.27 -13.86
N ILE A 39 -4.13 -10.25 -14.67
CA ILE A 39 -4.24 -10.15 -16.14
C ILE A 39 -5.03 -11.34 -16.71
N ASP A 40 -4.74 -12.57 -16.28
CA ASP A 40 -5.47 -13.77 -16.72
C ASP A 40 -6.96 -13.66 -16.42
N VAL A 41 -7.33 -13.18 -15.23
CA VAL A 41 -8.74 -12.95 -14.85
C VAL A 41 -9.37 -11.89 -15.76
N ILE A 42 -8.64 -10.80 -16.06
CA ILE A 42 -9.10 -9.72 -16.91
C ILE A 42 -9.35 -10.22 -18.34
N GLN A 43 -8.36 -10.86 -18.94
CA GLN A 43 -8.44 -11.39 -20.30
C GLN A 43 -9.55 -12.45 -20.44
N ASN A 44 -9.69 -13.35 -19.45
CA ASN A 44 -10.74 -14.37 -19.44
C ASN A 44 -12.15 -13.79 -19.33
N ALA A 45 -12.35 -12.68 -18.62
CA ALA A 45 -13.65 -12.03 -18.57
C ALA A 45 -13.94 -11.25 -19.86
N MET A 46 -12.94 -10.59 -20.44
CA MET A 46 -13.09 -9.88 -21.71
C MET A 46 -13.36 -10.81 -22.89
N SER A 47 -12.72 -11.98 -22.95
CA SER A 47 -12.99 -12.99 -24.00
C SER A 47 -14.42 -13.53 -23.93
N LYS A 48 -15.04 -13.50 -22.75
CA LYS A 48 -16.45 -13.85 -22.52
C LYS A 48 -17.42 -12.68 -22.73
N GLY A 49 -16.94 -11.55 -23.26
CA GLY A 49 -17.74 -10.34 -23.50
C GLY A 49 -18.21 -9.63 -22.22
N LYS A 50 -17.63 -9.96 -21.05
CA LYS A 50 -18.00 -9.32 -19.78
C LYS A 50 -17.25 -8.00 -19.62
N ARG A 51 -17.97 -6.95 -19.21
CA ARG A 51 -17.33 -5.71 -18.74
C ARG A 51 -16.74 -5.93 -17.36
N ILE A 52 -15.49 -5.52 -17.19
CA ILE A 52 -14.79 -5.55 -15.90
C ILE A 52 -14.76 -4.11 -15.39
N ASN A 53 -15.37 -3.90 -14.24
CA ASN A 53 -15.31 -2.62 -13.53
C ASN A 53 -13.96 -2.48 -12.82
N GLU A 54 -13.75 -1.35 -12.13
CA GLU A 54 -12.59 -1.21 -11.27
C GLU A 54 -12.48 -2.37 -10.28
N MET A 55 -11.25 -2.85 -10.10
CA MET A 55 -10.95 -3.95 -9.20
C MET A 55 -9.70 -3.60 -8.41
N ASN A 56 -9.76 -3.82 -7.10
CA ASN A 56 -8.61 -3.77 -6.22
C ASN A 56 -8.28 -5.17 -5.73
N ARG A 57 -6.99 -5.50 -5.73
CA ARG A 57 -6.46 -6.71 -5.11
C ARG A 57 -5.36 -6.30 -4.15
N VAL A 58 -5.48 -6.75 -2.90
CA VAL A 58 -4.47 -6.55 -1.86
C VAL A 58 -3.94 -7.93 -1.48
N LEU A 59 -2.63 -8.07 -1.43
CA LEU A 59 -1.94 -9.24 -0.94
C LEU A 59 -0.97 -8.79 0.15
N GLU A 60 -1.22 -9.25 1.36
CA GLU A 60 -0.40 -8.92 2.52
C GLU A 60 0.51 -10.10 2.83
N SER A 61 1.77 -9.80 3.10
CA SER A 61 2.73 -10.73 3.68
C SER A 61 3.29 -10.12 4.97
N GLU A 62 4.13 -10.87 5.69
CA GLU A 62 4.81 -10.34 6.87
C GLU A 62 5.81 -9.22 6.52
N GLU A 63 6.32 -9.20 5.30
CA GLU A 63 7.42 -8.33 4.89
C GLU A 63 6.98 -7.17 3.99
N ALA A 64 5.91 -7.36 3.22
CA ALA A 64 5.43 -6.35 2.27
C ALA A 64 3.92 -6.43 2.04
N THR A 65 3.37 -5.33 1.56
CA THR A 65 1.99 -5.23 1.08
C THR A 65 2.00 -4.95 -0.42
N ILE A 66 1.34 -5.81 -1.18
CA ILE A 66 1.17 -5.68 -2.63
C ILE A 66 -0.25 -5.21 -2.92
N ILE A 67 -0.37 -4.11 -3.67
CA ILE A 67 -1.67 -3.56 -4.06
C ILE A 67 -1.71 -3.45 -5.57
N ILE A 68 -2.74 -4.03 -6.18
CA ILE A 68 -3.00 -3.99 -7.61
C ILE A 68 -4.37 -3.36 -7.82
N HIS A 69 -4.39 -2.21 -8.49
CA HIS A 69 -5.61 -1.53 -8.90
C HIS A 69 -5.76 -1.60 -10.41
N TYR A 70 -6.83 -2.23 -10.88
CA TYR A 70 -7.20 -2.20 -12.29
C TYR A 70 -8.15 -1.03 -12.56
N HIS A 71 -7.69 -0.09 -13.38
CA HIS A 71 -8.49 1.05 -13.81
C HIS A 71 -9.13 0.77 -15.17
N TYR A 72 -10.44 0.54 -15.18
CA TYR A 72 -11.14 -0.02 -16.34
C TYR A 72 -11.12 0.88 -17.59
N LEU A 73 -11.14 2.21 -17.43
CA LEU A 73 -11.14 3.15 -18.57
C LEU A 73 -9.83 3.09 -19.34
N SER A 74 -8.70 3.10 -18.62
CA SER A 74 -7.39 3.00 -19.25
C SER A 74 -6.98 1.55 -19.56
N ARG A 75 -7.63 0.58 -18.90
CA ARG A 75 -7.28 -0.85 -18.92
C ARG A 75 -5.84 -1.10 -18.44
N ILE A 76 -5.38 -0.29 -17.47
CA ILE A 76 -4.03 -0.39 -16.89
C ILE A 76 -4.13 -0.93 -15.46
N LEU A 77 -3.19 -1.80 -15.10
CA LEU A 77 -2.94 -2.20 -13.72
C LEU A 77 -1.92 -1.24 -13.08
N PHE A 78 -2.33 -0.58 -12.01
CA PHE A 78 -1.49 0.23 -11.15
C PHE A 78 -1.07 -0.62 -9.95
N CYS A 79 0.19 -1.04 -9.94
CA CYS A 79 0.70 -2.02 -8.99
C CYS A 79 1.71 -1.34 -8.06
N SER A 80 1.56 -1.54 -6.76
CA SER A 80 2.46 -1.03 -5.72
C SER A 80 2.97 -2.17 -4.85
N ILE A 81 4.22 -2.02 -4.41
CA ILE A 81 4.82 -2.78 -3.33
C ILE A 81 5.10 -1.73 -2.25
N ALA A 82 4.58 -1.95 -1.06
CA ALA A 82 4.67 -1.06 0.09
C ALA A 82 5.19 -1.83 1.31
N ASP A 83 5.61 -1.09 2.34
CA ASP A 83 6.05 -1.70 3.58
C ASP A 83 4.86 -2.41 4.26
N ALA A 84 5.14 -3.48 5.00
CA ALA A 84 4.14 -4.33 5.64
C ALA A 84 3.26 -3.61 6.69
N ASP A 85 3.65 -2.43 7.14
CA ASP A 85 2.97 -1.62 8.16
C ASP A 85 2.43 -0.29 7.61
N ASP A 86 2.54 -0.07 6.31
CA ASP A 86 1.93 1.08 5.65
C ASP A 86 0.38 0.99 5.67
N ASP A 87 -0.26 2.15 5.74
CA ASP A 87 -1.71 2.30 5.66
C ASP A 87 -2.23 1.97 4.23
N VAL A 88 -2.79 0.77 4.10
CA VAL A 88 -3.34 0.23 2.86
C VAL A 88 -4.41 1.13 2.25
N GLU A 89 -5.26 1.76 3.06
CA GLU A 89 -6.35 2.61 2.55
C GLU A 89 -5.81 3.93 2.01
N LYS A 90 -4.80 4.52 2.67
CA LYS A 90 -4.06 5.67 2.11
C LYS A 90 -3.40 5.31 0.78
N ILE A 91 -2.76 4.14 0.68
CA ILE A 91 -2.12 3.70 -0.58
C ILE A 91 -3.17 3.53 -1.68
N LYS A 92 -4.29 2.84 -1.42
CA LYS A 92 -5.39 2.67 -2.38
C LYS A 92 -5.91 4.01 -2.86
N ALA A 93 -6.16 4.95 -1.95
CA ALA A 93 -6.66 6.28 -2.29
C ALA A 93 -5.68 7.05 -3.19
N VAL A 94 -4.37 6.93 -2.95
CA VAL A 94 -3.33 7.53 -3.78
C VAL A 94 -3.25 6.85 -5.15
N ILE A 95 -3.26 5.52 -5.21
CA ILE A 95 -3.25 4.77 -6.47
C ILE A 95 -4.47 5.15 -7.34
N TYR A 96 -5.64 5.27 -6.75
CA TYR A 96 -6.85 5.72 -7.46
C TYR A 96 -6.69 7.14 -8.03
N LYS A 97 -6.10 8.08 -7.27
CA LYS A 97 -5.78 9.43 -7.76
C LYS A 97 -4.78 9.39 -8.92
N ILE A 98 -3.74 8.56 -8.81
CA ILE A 98 -2.74 8.36 -9.87
C ILE A 98 -3.42 7.82 -11.13
N ALA A 99 -4.28 6.81 -11.01
CA ALA A 99 -4.98 6.20 -12.14
C ALA A 99 -5.85 7.20 -12.91
N ASN A 100 -6.62 8.00 -12.18
CA ASN A 100 -7.44 9.05 -12.76
C ASN A 100 -6.62 10.16 -13.44
N ARG A 101 -5.49 10.57 -12.85
CA ARG A 101 -4.59 11.55 -13.46
C ARG A 101 -3.93 11.00 -14.72
N PHE A 102 -3.48 9.75 -14.66
CA PHE A 102 -2.90 9.05 -15.79
C PHE A 102 -3.88 9.03 -16.97
N TRP A 103 -5.12 8.61 -16.74
CA TRP A 103 -6.12 8.55 -17.79
C TRP A 103 -6.37 9.92 -18.44
N LYS A 104 -6.54 10.96 -17.63
CA LYS A 104 -6.74 12.34 -18.13
C LYS A 104 -5.58 12.85 -18.97
N LYS A 105 -4.35 12.47 -18.66
CA LYS A 105 -3.13 12.97 -19.30
C LYS A 105 -2.69 12.14 -20.52
N HIS A 106 -2.94 10.83 -20.48
CA HIS A 106 -2.31 9.86 -21.38
C HIS A 106 -3.29 8.95 -22.14
N GLU A 107 -4.59 9.25 -22.15
CA GLU A 107 -5.58 8.50 -22.94
C GLU A 107 -5.17 8.34 -24.42
N SER A 108 -4.76 9.43 -25.07
CA SER A 108 -4.32 9.41 -26.47
C SER A 108 -3.01 8.65 -26.66
N ASP A 109 -2.08 8.81 -25.72
CA ASP A 109 -0.77 8.15 -25.75
C ASP A 109 -0.90 6.63 -25.63
N LEU A 110 -1.90 6.11 -24.89
CA LEU A 110 -2.17 4.68 -24.80
C LEU A 110 -2.47 4.04 -26.15
N LYS A 111 -3.21 4.74 -27.03
CA LYS A 111 -3.52 4.23 -28.37
C LYS A 111 -2.25 4.07 -29.20
N ILE A 112 -1.35 5.04 -29.10
CA ILE A 112 -0.05 5.02 -29.78
C ILE A 112 0.81 3.89 -29.21
N PHE A 113 0.92 3.83 -27.88
CA PHE A 113 1.69 2.80 -27.19
C PHE A 113 1.27 1.38 -27.56
N ARG A 114 -0.03 1.08 -27.66
CA ARG A 114 -0.50 -0.26 -28.04
C ARG A 114 -0.13 -0.66 -29.47
N ILE A 115 0.25 0.30 -30.31
CA ILE A 115 0.72 0.07 -31.68
C ILE A 115 2.25 0.03 -31.73
N THR A 116 2.93 0.95 -31.04
CA THR A 116 4.37 1.20 -31.21
C THR A 116 5.24 0.69 -30.06
N THR A 117 4.64 0.39 -28.90
CA THR A 117 5.31 0.08 -27.63
C THR A 117 6.19 1.21 -27.06
N GLU A 118 6.07 2.44 -27.57
CA GLU A 118 6.86 3.59 -27.13
C GLU A 118 6.43 4.08 -25.73
N LYS A 119 7.36 4.06 -24.76
CA LYS A 119 7.08 4.35 -23.34
C LYS A 119 7.46 5.77 -22.88
N SER A 120 8.23 6.50 -23.68
CA SER A 120 8.84 7.80 -23.34
C SER A 120 7.83 8.79 -22.75
N ARG A 121 6.63 8.84 -23.30
CA ARG A 121 5.54 9.76 -22.94
C ARG A 121 5.03 9.58 -21.51
N PHE A 122 5.09 8.35 -21.00
CA PHE A 122 4.60 8.02 -19.65
C PHE A 122 5.58 8.42 -18.54
N GLN A 123 6.85 8.71 -18.86
CA GLN A 123 7.84 9.12 -17.87
C GLN A 123 7.44 10.39 -17.12
N THR A 124 6.67 11.27 -17.76
CA THR A 124 6.16 12.51 -17.14
C THR A 124 5.22 12.27 -15.96
N LEU A 125 4.67 11.06 -15.82
CA LEU A 125 3.84 10.67 -14.68
C LEU A 125 4.68 10.42 -13.41
N THR A 126 5.98 10.14 -13.53
CA THR A 126 6.86 9.84 -12.38
C THR A 126 6.84 10.97 -11.35
N ALA A 127 6.90 12.23 -11.80
CA ALA A 127 6.83 13.39 -10.93
C ALA A 127 5.44 13.54 -10.26
N ASP A 128 4.37 13.20 -10.98
CA ASP A 128 3.01 13.19 -10.43
C ASP A 128 2.87 12.14 -9.33
N ILE A 129 3.44 10.94 -9.52
CA ILE A 129 3.45 9.88 -8.51
C ILE A 129 4.29 10.28 -7.31
N GLU A 130 5.49 10.82 -7.52
CA GLU A 130 6.38 11.28 -6.45
C GLU A 130 5.66 12.30 -5.56
N ASN A 131 5.02 13.30 -6.17
CA ASN A 131 4.27 14.33 -5.45
C ASN A 131 3.07 13.78 -4.67
N LEU A 132 2.37 12.77 -5.21
CA LEU A 132 1.23 12.16 -4.53
C LEU A 132 1.63 11.16 -3.44
N THR A 133 2.81 10.57 -3.55
CA THR A 133 3.33 9.58 -2.60
C THR A 133 4.29 10.16 -1.56
N ILE A 134 4.71 11.42 -1.73
CA ILE A 134 5.69 12.11 -0.88
C ILE A 134 6.98 11.28 -0.77
N GLY A 135 7.55 10.88 -1.91
CA GLY A 135 8.74 10.03 -1.93
C GLY A 135 8.50 8.65 -1.30
N GLY A 136 7.30 8.10 -1.47
CA GLY A 136 6.91 6.81 -0.90
C GLY A 136 6.59 6.81 0.60
N ARG A 137 6.44 7.96 1.26
CA ARG A 137 6.18 8.06 2.71
C ARG A 137 4.73 8.30 3.10
N ILE A 138 3.84 8.52 2.13
CA ILE A 138 2.44 8.91 2.36
C ILE A 138 1.64 7.96 3.27
N ALA A 139 2.06 6.69 3.34
CA ALA A 139 1.34 5.65 4.05
C ALA A 139 2.02 5.22 5.35
N GLU A 140 3.17 5.81 5.70
CA GLU A 140 3.90 5.44 6.91
C GLU A 140 3.06 5.77 8.16
N VAL A 141 3.03 4.82 9.09
CA VAL A 141 2.27 4.92 10.35
C VAL A 141 3.23 4.94 11.52
N PHE A 142 3.19 6.02 12.31
CA PHE A 142 4.02 6.20 13.50
C PHE A 142 3.15 6.58 14.71
N PRO A 143 2.64 5.57 15.44
CA PRO A 143 1.76 5.79 16.57
C PRO A 143 2.42 6.65 17.65
N LYS A 144 1.66 7.60 18.20
CA LYS A 144 2.13 8.54 19.21
C LYS A 144 1.20 8.60 20.41
N LEU A 145 1.76 8.47 21.60
CA LEU A 145 1.06 8.61 22.87
C LEU A 145 0.56 10.04 23.05
N LEU A 146 -0.73 10.18 23.37
CA LEU A 146 -1.39 11.47 23.61
C LEU A 146 -1.36 11.85 25.10
N ILE A 147 -1.32 10.86 25.97
CA ILE A 147 -1.40 11.04 27.42
C ILE A 147 -0.03 10.87 28.08
N ILE A 148 0.16 11.50 29.23
CA ILE A 148 1.37 11.32 30.03
C ILE A 148 1.37 9.95 30.74
N LYS A 149 2.57 9.44 31.07
CA LYS A 149 2.76 8.12 31.68
C LYS A 149 1.91 7.87 32.93
N ASN A 150 1.79 8.85 33.82
CA ASN A 150 1.00 8.70 35.05
C ASN A 150 -0.51 8.50 34.77
N VAL A 151 -1.03 9.06 33.67
CA VAL A 151 -2.42 8.82 33.27
C VAL A 151 -2.55 7.42 32.68
N LEU A 152 -1.60 6.99 31.87
CA LEU A 152 -1.56 5.63 31.32
C LEU A 152 -1.51 4.56 32.44
N GLU A 153 -0.74 4.78 33.51
CA GLU A 153 -0.69 3.89 34.68
C GLU A 153 -2.04 3.81 35.41
N LYS A 154 -2.80 4.91 35.48
CA LYS A 154 -4.16 4.89 36.03
C LYS A 154 -5.11 4.10 35.15
N VAL A 155 -5.04 4.26 33.82
CA VAL A 155 -5.85 3.49 32.87
C VAL A 155 -5.59 1.98 33.00
N LEU A 156 -4.33 1.58 33.21
CA LEU A 156 -3.96 0.20 33.54
C LEU A 156 -4.57 -0.25 34.87
N THR A 157 -4.44 0.57 35.93
CA THR A 157 -4.96 0.24 37.27
C THR A 157 -6.49 0.12 37.28
N MET A 158 -7.17 0.87 36.43
CA MET A 158 -8.61 0.81 36.21
C MET A 158 -9.05 -0.41 35.39
N GLY A 159 -8.12 -1.21 34.87
CA GLY A 159 -8.41 -2.43 34.09
C GLY A 159 -8.93 -2.16 32.67
N MET A 160 -8.82 -0.92 32.16
CA MET A 160 -9.29 -0.59 30.80
C MET A 160 -8.36 -1.16 29.73
N ILE A 161 -7.08 -1.32 30.08
CA ILE A 161 -6.04 -1.90 29.23
C ILE A 161 -5.29 -3.00 30.00
N THR A 162 -4.72 -3.95 29.27
CA THR A 162 -3.88 -5.01 29.87
C THR A 162 -2.46 -4.51 30.14
N GLU A 163 -1.67 -5.24 30.93
CA GLU A 163 -0.23 -4.96 31.06
C GLU A 163 0.50 -4.98 29.73
N PHE A 164 0.03 -5.81 28.79
CA PHE A 164 0.63 -5.89 27.47
C PHE A 164 0.27 -4.67 26.62
N ASP A 165 -0.98 -4.24 26.63
CA ASP A 165 -1.44 -2.99 25.99
C ASP A 165 -0.64 -1.79 26.52
N PHE A 166 -0.42 -1.74 27.84
CA PHE A 166 0.40 -0.72 28.49
C PHE A 166 1.83 -0.70 27.94
N LYS A 167 2.48 -1.87 27.81
CA LYS A 167 3.81 -1.97 27.21
C LYS A 167 3.82 -1.48 25.76
N VAL A 168 2.84 -1.87 24.95
CA VAL A 168 2.71 -1.40 23.56
C VAL A 168 2.58 0.13 23.51
N ALA A 169 1.72 0.72 24.35
CA ALA A 169 1.51 2.16 24.41
C ALA A 169 2.81 2.93 24.75
N LEU A 170 3.68 2.39 25.59
CA LEU A 170 4.97 3.01 25.90
C LEU A 170 5.93 3.09 24.70
N PHE A 171 5.78 2.22 23.70
CA PHE A 171 6.56 2.27 22.46
C PHE A 171 5.98 3.19 21.39
N CYS A 172 4.76 3.70 21.58
CA CYS A 172 4.10 4.66 20.69
C CYS A 172 4.67 6.08 20.90
N ASN A 173 5.91 6.32 20.47
CA ASN A 173 6.59 7.62 20.65
C ASN A 173 6.58 8.51 19.38
N GLY A 174 5.94 8.07 18.30
CA GLY A 174 5.97 8.72 16.99
C GLY A 174 7.22 8.42 16.15
N GLU A 175 8.08 7.51 16.60
CA GLU A 175 9.29 7.08 15.87
C GLU A 175 9.27 5.58 15.55
N ASN A 176 8.47 4.80 16.28
CA ASN A 176 8.34 3.36 16.07
C ASN A 176 7.10 3.06 15.24
N SER A 177 7.31 2.36 14.13
CA SER A 177 6.20 1.83 13.34
C SER A 177 5.61 0.55 13.98
N PRO A 178 4.40 0.13 13.62
CA PRO A 178 3.79 -1.10 14.13
C PRO A 178 4.70 -2.34 13.99
N LEU A 179 5.43 -2.47 12.87
CA LEU A 179 6.36 -3.58 12.65
C LEU A 179 7.59 -3.49 13.57
N LYS A 180 8.09 -2.29 13.85
CA LYS A 180 9.20 -2.12 14.79
C LYS A 180 8.78 -2.51 16.20
N ILE A 181 7.58 -2.10 16.62
CA ILE A 181 7.01 -2.47 17.93
C ILE A 181 6.84 -3.99 18.04
N SER A 182 6.34 -4.65 16.99
CA SER A 182 6.15 -6.11 16.99
C SER A 182 7.46 -6.87 17.17
N ARG A 183 8.53 -6.42 16.50
CA ARG A 183 9.88 -6.99 16.63
C ARG A 183 10.46 -6.79 18.03
N ILE A 184 10.30 -5.60 18.62
CA ILE A 184 10.80 -5.30 19.97
C ILE A 184 10.10 -6.17 21.02
N LEU A 185 8.78 -6.37 20.87
CA LEU A 185 7.96 -7.11 21.82
C LEU A 185 7.87 -8.61 21.52
N ASN A 186 8.50 -9.08 20.44
CA ASN A 186 8.45 -10.45 19.95
C ASN A 186 7.00 -10.98 19.83
N LYS A 187 6.15 -10.20 19.15
CA LYS A 187 4.74 -10.51 18.91
C LYS A 187 4.39 -10.41 17.44
N SER A 188 3.27 -11.02 17.06
CA SER A 188 2.80 -10.94 15.69
C SER A 188 2.37 -9.51 15.35
N ARG A 189 2.54 -9.12 14.08
CA ARG A 189 2.07 -7.81 13.59
C ARG A 189 0.57 -7.61 13.83
N TYR A 190 -0.21 -8.67 13.65
CA TYR A 190 -1.66 -8.67 13.83
C TYR A 190 -2.04 -8.32 15.27
N GLU A 191 -1.42 -8.97 16.26
CA GLU A 191 -1.63 -8.65 17.68
C GLU A 191 -1.30 -7.19 18.00
N ILE A 192 -0.19 -6.66 17.45
CA ILE A 192 0.17 -5.25 17.67
C ILE A 192 -0.85 -4.31 17.02
N GLN A 193 -1.31 -4.58 15.80
CA GLN A 193 -2.31 -3.74 15.14
C GLN A 193 -3.64 -3.70 15.91
N ASP A 194 -4.09 -4.84 16.43
CA ASP A 194 -5.34 -4.88 17.21
C ASP A 194 -5.22 -4.07 18.51
N ILE A 195 -4.06 -4.13 19.17
CA ILE A 195 -3.80 -3.31 20.37
C ILE A 195 -3.74 -1.83 20.00
N LEU A 196 -3.06 -1.46 18.91
CA LEU A 196 -2.98 -0.07 18.46
C LEU A 196 -4.38 0.49 18.17
N LYS A 197 -5.24 -0.27 17.48
CA LYS A 197 -6.65 0.12 17.26
C LYS A 197 -7.41 0.32 18.58
N LYS A 198 -7.23 -0.59 19.54
CA LYS A 198 -7.86 -0.46 20.87
C LYS A 198 -7.37 0.79 21.59
N LEU A 199 -6.07 1.06 21.58
CA LEU A 199 -5.48 2.24 22.23
C LEU A 199 -5.92 3.55 21.57
N GLU A 200 -6.08 3.56 20.24
CA GLU A 200 -6.61 4.70 19.49
C GLU A 200 -8.08 4.97 19.85
N GLN A 201 -8.91 3.93 19.92
CA GLN A 201 -10.33 4.05 20.32
C GLN A 201 -10.52 4.59 21.74
N LEU A 202 -9.51 4.42 22.61
CA LEU A 202 -9.51 4.94 23.98
C LEU A 202 -8.88 6.34 24.09
N ASP A 203 -8.56 6.98 22.97
CA ASP A 203 -7.87 8.28 22.90
C ASP A 203 -6.51 8.29 23.63
N ILE A 204 -5.87 7.12 23.77
CA ILE A 204 -4.57 6.98 24.45
C ILE A 204 -3.44 7.34 23.49
N ILE A 205 -3.58 6.95 22.22
CA ILE A 205 -2.62 7.22 21.14
C ILE A 205 -3.32 7.89 19.96
N LYS A 206 -2.51 8.47 19.08
CA LYS A 206 -2.89 8.88 17.74
C LYS A 206 -2.07 8.11 16.70
N ILE A 207 -2.72 7.71 15.62
CA ILE A 207 -2.13 7.03 14.46
C ILE A 207 -2.12 8.00 13.25
#